data_AF-A0A7C0ZX42-F1
#
_entry.id   AF-A0A7C0ZX42-F1
#
_cell.length_a   1.000
_cell.length_b   1.000
_cell.length_c   1.000
_cell.angle_alpha   90.00
_cell.angle_beta   90.00
_cell.angle_gamma   90.00
#
_symmetry.space_group_name_H-M   'P 1'
#
loop_
_entity.id
_entity.type
_entity.pdbx_description
1 polymer ?
#
loop_
_entity_poly.entity_id
_entity_poly.type
_entity_poly.pdbx_seq_one_letter_code
_entity_poly.pdbx_strand_id
1 'polypeptide(L)'
;LKCAELIPESVKDEKTGEMKESTRCEGPEEIGYIVEGFGKGYSSYIHVLVSVDKSFIVQKVSILGHGETPGLGDEIVKDYFLNQFKGKTVDTLEVVKTETKDKIEAITGATISSRAVTEDAVRNGVQFLKDKLSKEVQE
;
A
#
# COMPACT_ATOMS: atom_id res chain seq x y z
N LEU A 1 -9.52 3.29 -8.72
CA LEU A 1 -10.41 3.57 -9.87
C LEU A 1 -10.10 4.96 -10.41
N LYS A 2 -10.14 5.14 -11.73
CA LYS A 2 -10.13 6.45 -12.37
C LYS A 2 -11.48 6.64 -13.05
N CYS A 3 -12.11 7.79 -12.84
CA CYS A 3 -13.39 8.11 -13.49
C CYS A 3 -13.13 8.71 -14.86
N ALA A 4 -13.79 8.18 -15.88
CA ALA A 4 -13.77 8.77 -17.22
C ALA A 4 -14.54 10.09 -17.23
N GLU A 5 -15.73 10.09 -16.62
CA GLU A 5 -16.58 11.27 -16.51
C GLU A 5 -17.24 11.36 -15.13
N LEU A 6 -17.41 12.59 -14.65
CA LEU A 6 -18.05 12.91 -13.37
C LEU A 6 -19.36 13.62 -13.67
N ILE A 7 -20.48 12.93 -13.39
CA ILE A 7 -21.82 13.43 -13.67
C ILE A 7 -22.44 13.94 -12.36
N PRO A 8 -22.84 15.22 -12.29
CA PRO A 8 -23.58 15.74 -11.14
C PRO A 8 -24.97 15.13 -11.07
N GLU A 9 -25.39 14.73 -9.88
CA GLU A 9 -26.72 14.19 -9.60
C GLU A 9 -27.27 14.77 -8.29
N SER A 10 -28.60 14.86 -8.21
CA SER A 10 -29.28 15.28 -6.99
C SER A 10 -29.77 14.05 -6.23
N VAL A 11 -29.16 13.77 -5.07
CA VAL A 11 -29.51 12.64 -4.21
C VAL A 11 -30.26 13.16 -3.00
N LYS A 12 -31.41 12.55 -2.70
CA LYS A 12 -32.17 12.87 -1.51
C LYS A 12 -31.52 12.22 -0.30
N ASP A 13 -31.16 13.01 0.69
CA ASP A 13 -30.67 12.53 1.98
C ASP A 13 -31.82 11.83 2.72
N GLU A 14 -31.67 10.54 2.98
CA GLU A 14 -32.74 9.72 3.58
C GLU A 14 -33.08 10.11 5.02
N LYS A 15 -32.17 10.79 5.73
CA LYS A 15 -32.36 11.18 7.14
C LYS A 15 -33.03 12.54 7.29
N THR A 16 -32.70 13.47 6.40
CA THR A 16 -33.16 14.87 6.48
C THR A 16 -34.21 15.20 5.41
N GLY A 17 -34.31 14.40 4.35
CA GLY A 17 -35.18 14.62 3.21
C GLY A 17 -34.67 15.71 2.24
N GLU A 18 -33.53 16.33 2.55
CA GLU A 18 -32.92 17.38 1.73
C GLU A 18 -32.30 16.82 0.46
N MET A 19 -32.36 17.58 -0.64
CA MET A 19 -31.59 17.24 -1.84
C MET A 19 -30.15 17.71 -1.65
N LYS A 20 -29.20 16.78 -1.83
CA LYS A 20 -27.77 17.06 -1.89
C LYS A 20 -27.27 16.82 -3.29
N GLU A 21 -26.40 17.70 -3.76
CA GLU A 21 -25.60 17.42 -4.94
C GLU A 21 -24.53 16.39 -4.59
N SER A 22 -24.48 15.31 -5.36
CA SER A 22 -23.36 14.38 -5.39
C SER A 22 -22.87 14.22 -6.81
N THR A 23 -21.72 13.59 -6.96
CA THR A 23 -21.13 13.34 -8.27
C THR A 23 -20.96 11.84 -8.44
N ARG A 24 -21.55 11.30 -9.50
CA ARG A 24 -21.39 9.90 -9.88
C ARG A 24 -20.31 9.76 -10.93
N CYS A 25 -19.55 8.68 -10.80
CA CYS A 25 -18.55 8.26 -11.79
C CYS A 25 -19.22 7.46 -12.90
N GLU A 26 -19.12 7.93 -14.15
CA GLU A 26 -19.46 7.14 -15.33
C GLU A 26 -18.17 6.60 -15.98
N GLY A 27 -18.21 5.34 -16.43
CA GLY A 27 -17.07 4.63 -17.01
C GLY A 27 -15.88 4.49 -16.05
N PRO A 28 -16.05 3.89 -14.84
CA PRO A 28 -14.92 3.67 -13.95
C PRO A 28 -13.90 2.72 -14.59
N GLU A 29 -12.66 3.19 -14.73
CA GLU A 29 -11.53 2.36 -15.16
C GLU A 29 -10.78 1.84 -13.93
N GLU A 30 -10.51 0.54 -13.93
CA GLU A 30 -9.56 -0.04 -12.99
C GLU A 30 -8.15 0.41 -13.33
N ILE A 31 -7.49 1.05 -12.36
CA ILE A 31 -6.14 1.59 -12.49
C ILE A 31 -5.11 0.83 -11.65
N GLY A 32 -5.57 -0.13 -10.84
CA GLY A 32 -4.74 -0.86 -9.89
C GLY A 32 -5.54 -1.38 -8.70
N TYR A 33 -4.81 -1.92 -7.75
CA TYR A 33 -5.35 -2.70 -6.64
C TYR A 33 -4.76 -2.23 -5.32
N ILE A 34 -5.42 -2.61 -4.22
CA ILE A 34 -4.94 -2.37 -2.87
C ILE A 34 -4.93 -3.71 -2.13
N VAL A 35 -3.90 -3.94 -1.35
CA VAL A 35 -3.77 -5.12 -0.49
C VAL A 35 -3.23 -4.72 0.87
N GLU A 36 -3.74 -5.38 1.91
CA GLU A 36 -3.19 -5.27 3.25
C GLU A 36 -2.08 -6.31 3.47
N GLY A 37 -1.05 -5.90 4.19
CA GLY A 37 0.08 -6.74 4.57
C GLY A 37 0.38 -6.62 6.06
N PHE A 38 0.95 -7.69 6.62
CA PHE A 38 1.35 -7.74 8.02
C PHE A 38 2.76 -8.29 8.14
N GLY A 39 3.59 -7.62 8.92
CA GLY A 39 4.96 -8.04 9.20
C GLY A 39 5.22 -8.08 10.69
N LYS A 40 6.02 -9.04 11.14
CA LYS A 40 6.42 -9.10 12.55
C LYS A 40 7.62 -8.18 12.76
N GLY A 41 7.36 -6.97 13.25
CA GLY A 41 8.37 -6.00 13.66
C GLY A 41 9.15 -6.43 14.90
N TYR A 42 9.96 -5.52 15.43
CA TYR A 42 10.76 -5.81 16.61
C TYR A 42 9.90 -5.94 17.88
N SER A 43 8.93 -5.05 18.04
CA SER A 43 8.09 -4.93 19.25
C SER A 43 6.64 -5.35 19.00
N SER A 44 6.13 -5.23 17.77
CA SER A 44 4.75 -5.59 17.44
C SER A 44 4.59 -6.12 16.03
N TYR A 45 3.37 -6.55 15.68
CA TYR A 45 2.98 -6.61 14.28
C TYR A 45 2.85 -5.20 13.70
N ILE A 46 3.23 -5.06 12.44
CA ILE A 46 3.10 -3.84 11.64
C ILE A 46 2.05 -4.12 10.58
N HIS A 47 0.98 -3.32 10.53
CA HIS A 47 -0.10 -3.40 9.56
C HIS A 47 0.10 -2.35 8.49
N VAL A 48 0.09 -2.77 7.24
CA VAL A 48 0.47 -1.96 6.08
C VAL A 48 -0.62 -2.03 5.02
N LEU A 49 -0.91 -0.90 4.39
CA LEU A 49 -1.73 -0.81 3.18
C LEU A 49 -0.83 -0.52 1.98
N VAL A 50 -0.96 -1.33 0.93
CA VAL A 50 -0.14 -1.22 -0.28
C VAL A 50 -1.05 -1.01 -1.47
N SER A 51 -0.80 0.04 -2.25
CA SER A 51 -1.44 0.23 -3.56
C SER A 51 -0.47 -0.13 -4.66
N VAL A 52 -0.93 -0.89 -5.65
CA VAL A 52 -0.19 -1.28 -6.85
C VAL A 52 -0.96 -0.90 -8.12
N ASP A 53 -0.26 -0.77 -9.25
CA ASP A 53 -0.92 -0.65 -10.56
C ASP A 53 -1.34 -2.03 -11.10
N LYS A 54 -1.91 -2.04 -12.32
CA LYS A 54 -2.33 -3.27 -13.02
C LYS A 54 -1.17 -4.24 -13.32
N SER A 55 0.07 -3.76 -13.29
CA SER A 55 1.29 -4.56 -13.48
C SER A 55 1.90 -5.01 -12.15
N PHE A 56 1.20 -4.83 -11.03
CA PHE A 56 1.66 -5.13 -9.67
C PHE A 56 2.90 -4.32 -9.25
N ILE A 57 3.11 -3.15 -9.85
CA ILE A 57 4.17 -2.23 -9.44
C ILE A 57 3.63 -1.34 -8.32
N VAL A 58 4.38 -1.27 -7.22
CA VAL A 58 4.00 -0.50 -6.04
C VAL A 58 3.91 1.00 -6.36
N GLN A 59 2.77 1.61 -6.02
CA GLN A 59 2.52 3.04 -6.19
C GLN A 59 2.68 3.82 -4.89
N LYS A 60 2.24 3.22 -3.77
CA LYS A 60 2.27 3.83 -2.43
C LYS A 60 2.16 2.75 -1.36
N VAL A 61 2.80 3.00 -0.24
CA VAL A 61 2.71 2.22 1.00
C VAL A 61 2.29 3.17 2.13
N SER A 62 1.41 2.71 3.02
CA SER A 62 1.02 3.42 4.22
C SER A 62 1.03 2.47 5.42
N ILE A 63 1.59 2.91 6.54
CA ILE A 63 1.49 2.18 7.80
C ILE A 63 0.14 2.51 8.45
N LEU A 64 -0.67 1.50 8.72
CA LEU A 64 -1.96 1.63 9.38
C LEU A 64 -1.84 1.46 10.91
N GLY A 65 -0.87 0.67 11.37
CA GLY A 65 -0.62 0.48 12.80
C GLY A 65 0.71 -0.21 13.09
N HIS A 66 1.36 0.20 14.17
CA HIS A 66 2.58 -0.41 14.72
C HIS A 66 2.76 -0.01 16.19
N GLY A 67 3.62 -0.72 16.91
CA GLY A 67 4.03 -0.46 18.29
C GLY A 67 5.56 -0.52 18.46
N GLU A 68 6.29 -0.14 17.41
CA GLU A 68 7.75 -0.13 17.40
C GLU A 68 8.33 0.97 18.33
N THR A 69 9.56 0.76 18.78
CA THR A 69 10.25 1.68 19.69
C THR A 69 10.41 3.09 19.09
N PRO A 70 9.97 4.14 19.79
CA PRO A 70 10.15 5.53 19.37
C PRO A 70 11.62 5.91 19.16
N GLY A 71 11.92 6.61 18.07
CA GLY A 71 13.28 7.04 17.70
C GLY A 71 14.17 5.92 17.13
N LEU A 72 13.61 4.74 16.85
CA LEU A 72 14.30 3.66 16.13
C LEU A 72 13.38 3.05 15.08
N GLY A 73 12.49 2.16 15.51
CA GLY A 73 11.64 1.38 14.63
C GLY A 73 10.37 2.10 14.20
N ASP A 74 9.99 3.19 14.89
CA ASP A 74 8.87 4.04 14.50
C ASP A 74 9.15 4.87 13.24
N GLU A 75 10.41 4.98 12.81
CA GLU A 75 10.77 5.68 11.58
C GLU A 75 10.22 5.03 10.31
N ILE A 76 9.67 3.81 10.41
CA ILE A 76 8.95 3.14 9.31
C ILE A 76 7.78 3.95 8.75
N VAL A 77 7.26 4.93 9.48
CA VAL A 77 6.17 5.81 9.01
C VAL A 77 6.67 7.03 8.26
N LYS A 78 7.98 7.26 8.22
CA LYS A 78 8.56 8.48 7.65
C LYS A 78 8.62 8.40 6.13
N ASP A 79 8.42 9.54 5.48
CA ASP A 79 8.41 9.66 4.03
C ASP A 79 9.73 9.19 3.39
N TYR A 80 10.87 9.42 4.03
CA TYR A 80 12.16 8.98 3.48
C TYR A 80 12.24 7.45 3.32
N PHE A 81 11.56 6.69 4.18
CA PHE A 81 11.48 5.24 4.10
C PHE A 81 10.36 4.81 3.15
N LEU A 82 9.15 5.35 3.33
CA LEU A 82 7.97 4.98 2.54
C LEU A 82 8.07 5.35 1.05
N ASN A 83 8.79 6.42 0.70
CA ASN A 83 8.96 6.83 -0.70
C ASN A 83 9.85 5.88 -1.51
N GLN A 84 10.67 5.04 -0.85
CA GLN A 84 11.53 4.07 -1.53
C GLN A 84 10.73 2.97 -2.23
N PHE A 85 9.48 2.73 -1.81
CA PHE A 85 8.64 1.64 -2.32
C PHE A 85 8.04 1.93 -3.69
N LYS A 86 7.92 3.20 -4.09
CA LYS A 86 7.31 3.56 -5.36
C LYS A 86 8.15 3.03 -6.53
N GLY A 87 7.49 2.35 -7.47
CA GLY A 87 8.13 1.74 -8.64
C GLY A 87 8.78 0.37 -8.38
N LYS A 88 8.65 -0.18 -7.17
CA LYS A 88 9.21 -1.49 -6.83
C LYS A 88 8.30 -2.63 -7.29
N THR A 89 8.92 -3.71 -7.74
CA THR A 89 8.30 -5.02 -7.99
C THR A 89 8.60 -5.97 -6.83
N VAL A 90 7.90 -7.10 -6.78
CA VAL A 90 8.11 -8.16 -5.77
C VAL A 90 9.59 -8.55 -5.62
N ASP A 91 10.33 -8.61 -6.72
CA ASP A 91 11.74 -9.05 -6.71
C ASP A 91 12.69 -7.99 -6.15
N THR A 92 12.27 -6.72 -6.17
CA THR A 92 13.06 -5.59 -5.66
C THR A 92 12.70 -5.17 -4.24
N LEU A 93 11.63 -5.73 -3.67
CA LEU A 93 11.21 -5.51 -2.28
C LEU A 93 12.08 -6.34 -1.33
N GLU A 94 13.34 -5.94 -1.20
CA GLU A 94 14.36 -6.56 -0.35
C GLU A 94 15.09 -5.47 0.43
N VAL A 95 15.41 -5.73 1.70
CA VAL A 95 16.13 -4.76 2.54
C VAL A 95 17.64 -4.98 2.45
N VAL A 96 18.36 -3.90 2.13
CA VAL A 96 19.82 -3.83 2.17
C VAL A 96 20.29 -2.78 3.18
N LYS A 97 21.52 -2.93 3.68
CA LYS A 97 22.13 -2.01 4.66
C LYS A 97 23.04 -0.95 4.02
N THR A 98 22.97 -0.83 2.71
CA THR A 98 23.80 0.07 1.90
C THR A 98 22.89 0.90 1.01
N GLU A 99 23.35 2.09 0.62
CA GLU A 99 22.64 2.94 -0.33
C GLU A 99 22.29 2.15 -1.60
N THR A 100 21.06 2.31 -2.07
CA THR A 100 20.55 1.59 -3.24
C THR A 100 19.51 2.42 -3.97
N LYS A 101 19.44 2.22 -5.30
CA LYS A 101 18.36 2.76 -6.13
C LYS A 101 17.30 1.70 -6.43
N ASP A 102 17.68 0.43 -6.36
CA ASP A 102 16.86 -0.68 -6.85
C ASP A 102 16.15 -1.41 -5.72
N LYS A 103 16.73 -1.50 -4.53
CA LYS A 103 16.16 -2.17 -3.36
C LYS A 103 15.63 -1.16 -2.32
N ILE A 104 15.36 -1.61 -1.09
CA ILE A 104 15.00 -0.76 0.04
C ILE A 104 16.19 -0.65 1.00
N GLU A 105 16.60 0.57 1.31
CA GLU A 105 17.61 0.84 2.32
C GLU A 105 17.01 0.71 3.72
N ALA A 106 17.71 -0.04 4.58
CA ALA A 106 17.33 -0.23 5.97
C ALA A 106 17.39 1.08 6.75
N ILE A 107 16.47 1.24 7.69
CA ILE A 107 16.57 2.26 8.73
C ILE A 107 17.74 1.90 9.64
N THR A 108 18.66 2.85 9.84
CA THR A 108 19.84 2.63 10.68
C THR A 108 19.41 2.27 12.10
N GLY A 109 19.90 1.13 12.61
CA GLY A 109 19.54 0.63 13.93
C GLY A 109 18.18 -0.08 14.02
N ALA A 110 17.36 -0.09 12.97
CA ALA A 110 16.02 -0.69 12.96
C ALA A 110 15.81 -1.70 11.80
N THR A 111 16.83 -2.51 11.49
CA THR A 111 16.78 -3.47 10.37
C THR A 111 15.62 -4.48 10.48
N ILE A 112 15.24 -4.89 11.70
CA ILE A 112 14.12 -5.82 11.91
C ILE A 112 12.79 -5.18 11.47
N SER A 113 12.53 -3.96 11.91
CA SER A 113 11.35 -3.17 11.53
C SER A 113 11.33 -2.90 10.02
N SER A 114 12.48 -2.57 9.42
CA SER A 114 12.57 -2.38 7.97
C SER A 114 12.21 -3.64 7.20
N ARG A 115 12.73 -4.82 7.59
CA ARG A 115 12.40 -6.10 6.94
C ARG A 115 10.93 -6.49 7.12
N ALA A 116 10.39 -6.26 8.31
CA ALA A 116 8.99 -6.53 8.59
C ALA A 116 8.06 -5.74 7.66
N VAL A 117 8.35 -4.45 7.40
CA VAL A 117 7.57 -3.69 6.42
C VAL A 117 7.83 -4.21 5.01
N THR A 118 9.09 -4.31 4.60
CA THR A 118 9.42 -4.57 3.19
C THR A 118 9.13 -5.99 2.74
N GLU A 119 9.71 -6.97 3.42
CA GLU A 119 9.72 -8.37 2.99
C GLU A 119 8.48 -9.10 3.52
N ASP A 120 8.11 -8.87 4.78
CA ASP A 120 7.00 -9.62 5.37
C ASP A 120 5.63 -9.03 5.02
N ALA A 121 5.46 -7.70 5.11
CA ALA A 121 4.17 -7.06 4.87
C ALA A 121 3.97 -6.73 3.39
N VAL A 122 4.83 -5.91 2.80
CA VAL A 122 4.61 -5.37 1.44
C VAL A 122 4.83 -6.45 0.39
N ARG A 123 5.99 -7.12 0.37
CA ARG A 123 6.32 -8.13 -0.64
C ARG A 123 5.33 -9.29 -0.62
N ASN A 124 5.06 -9.88 0.56
CA ASN A 124 4.11 -10.99 0.64
C ASN A 124 2.67 -10.56 0.33
N GLY A 125 2.26 -9.35 0.73
CA GLY A 125 0.94 -8.82 0.38
C GLY A 125 0.76 -8.67 -1.13
N VAL A 126 1.75 -8.07 -1.82
CA VAL A 126 1.73 -7.94 -3.28
C VAL A 126 1.81 -9.30 -3.97
N GLN A 127 2.62 -10.24 -3.47
CA GLN A 127 2.71 -11.59 -4.02
C GLN A 127 1.39 -12.35 -3.86
N PHE A 128 0.76 -12.26 -2.69
CA PHE A 128 -0.56 -12.86 -2.44
C PHE A 128 -1.61 -12.33 -3.41
N LEU A 129 -1.66 -11.01 -3.59
CA LEU A 129 -2.58 -10.36 -4.52
C LEU A 129 -2.33 -10.85 -5.97
N LYS A 130 -1.07 -10.90 -6.40
CA LYS A 130 -0.68 -11.39 -7.72
C LYS A 130 -1.12 -12.84 -7.93
N ASP A 131 -0.87 -13.71 -6.96
CA ASP A 131 -1.24 -15.13 -7.03
C ASP A 131 -2.75 -15.35 -7.06
N LYS A 132 -3.52 -14.50 -6.37
CA LYS A 132 -4.98 -14.56 -6.37
C LYS A 132 -5.56 -14.16 -7.72
N LEU A 133 -5.17 -13.00 -8.23
CA LEU A 133 -5.69 -12.48 -9.49
C LEU A 133 -5.20 -13.29 -10.70
N SER A 134 -4.00 -13.86 -10.66
CA SER A 134 -3.54 -14.77 -11.73
C SER A 134 -4.31 -16.08 -11.81
N LYS A 135 -4.94 -16.53 -10.72
CA LYS A 135 -5.77 -17.75 -10.70
C LYS A 135 -7.19 -17.49 -11.22
N GLU A 136 -7.75 -16.32 -10.93
CA GLU A 136 -9.09 -15.92 -11.38
C GLU A 136 -9.17 -15.69 -12.90
N VAL A 137 -8.06 -15.43 -13.59
CA VAL A 137 -8.03 -15.25 -15.06
C VAL A 137 -8.01 -16.58 -15.83
N GLN A 138 -7.80 -17.71 -15.14
CA GLN A 138 -7.73 -19.05 -15.77
C GLN A 138 -9.00 -19.89 -15.57
N GLU A 139 -10.03 -19.37 -14.90
CA GLU A 139 -11.37 -19.97 -14.75
C GLU A 139 -12.42 -19.18 -15.54
#